data_AF-I2QQM6-F1
#
_entry.id   AF-I2QQM6-F1
#
_cell.length_a   1.000
_cell.length_b   1.000
_cell.length_c   1.000
_cell.angle_alpha   90.00
_cell.angle_beta   90.00
_cell.angle_gamma   90.00
#
_symmetry.space_group_name_H-M   'P 1'
#
loop_
_entity.id
_entity.type
_entity.pdbx_description
1 polymer ?
#
loop_
_entity_poly.entity_id
_entity_poly.type
_entity_poly.pdbx_seq_one_letter_code
_entity_poly.pdbx_strand_id
1 'polypeptide(L)'
;MGIERMHSPKYWLIRAEEFHTKADNCEHVEARATLRQVAKNYEAIARRAQQILTATERDQRHRQQAPRVAQEYADDQRENRLDPSRAVAGPS
;
A
#
# COMPACT_ATOMS: atom_id res chain seq x y z
N MET A 1 -16.64 -5.38 8.03
CA MET A 1 -15.49 -4.89 7.23
C MET A 1 -16.01 -4.55 5.85
N GLY A 2 -15.56 -3.42 5.26
CA GLY A 2 -15.94 -3.05 3.89
C GLY A 2 -15.36 -4.03 2.85
N ILE A 3 -16.05 -4.16 1.71
CA ILE A 3 -15.68 -5.11 0.64
C ILE A 3 -14.26 -4.88 0.12
N GLU A 4 -13.78 -3.63 0.11
CA GLU A 4 -12.44 -3.24 -0.33
C GLU A 4 -11.31 -3.89 0.48
N ARG A 5 -11.60 -4.44 1.67
CA ARG A 5 -10.62 -5.15 2.51
C ARG A 5 -10.62 -6.66 2.33
N MET A 6 -11.60 -7.21 1.61
CA MET A 6 -11.77 -8.66 1.47
C MET A 6 -10.83 -9.28 0.43
N HIS A 7 -10.45 -8.51 -0.59
CA HIS A 7 -9.54 -8.95 -1.66
C HIS A 7 -8.52 -7.87 -2.00
N SER A 8 -7.46 -8.26 -2.70
CA SER A 8 -6.40 -7.33 -3.14
C SER A 8 -6.91 -6.33 -4.18
N PRO A 9 -6.27 -5.15 -4.31
CA PRO A 9 -6.59 -4.18 -5.36
C PRO A 9 -6.58 -4.80 -6.76
N LYS A 10 -5.63 -5.70 -7.02
CA LYS A 10 -5.50 -6.43 -8.29
C LYS A 10 -6.73 -7.29 -8.59
N TYR A 11 -7.27 -8.00 -7.60
CA TYR A 11 -8.48 -8.79 -7.79
C TYR A 11 -9.65 -7.93 -8.27
N TRP A 12 -9.85 -6.77 -7.64
CA TRP A 12 -10.92 -5.85 -8.03
C TRP A 12 -10.75 -5.26 -9.42
N LEU A 13 -9.51 -5.03 -9.87
CA LEU A 13 -9.23 -4.60 -11.24
C LEU A 13 -9.57 -5.68 -12.27
N ILE A 14 -9.23 -6.95 -11.99
CA ILE A 14 -9.61 -8.08 -12.85
C ILE A 14 -11.13 -8.16 -12.98
N ARG A 15 -11.86 -7.99 -11.88
CA ARG A 15 -13.34 -7.94 -11.91
C ARG A 15 -13.84 -6.77 -12.77
N ALA A 16 -13.26 -5.58 -12.64
CA ALA A 16 -13.64 -4.45 -13.49
C ALA A 16 -13.43 -4.74 -14.98
N GLU A 17 -12.29 -5.32 -15.35
CA GLU A 17 -11.94 -5.69 -16.72
C GLU A 17 -12.89 -6.74 -17.31
N GLU A 18 -13.34 -7.73 -16.53
CA GLU A 18 -14.37 -8.67 -16.96
C GLU A 18 -15.69 -7.95 -17.33
N PHE A 19 -16.09 -6.94 -16.56
CA PHE A 19 -17.31 -6.18 -16.83
C PHE A 19 -17.16 -5.22 -18.01
N HIS A 20 -15.98 -4.65 -18.23
CA HIS A 20 -15.68 -3.91 -19.47
C HIS A 20 -15.79 -4.83 -20.68
N THR A 21 -15.14 -5.99 -20.64
CA THR A 21 -15.21 -6.99 -21.73
C THR A 21 -16.66 -7.41 -22.01
N LYS A 22 -17.47 -7.63 -20.96
CA LYS A 22 -18.90 -7.93 -21.12
C LYS A 22 -19.67 -6.77 -21.73
N ALA A 23 -19.36 -5.53 -21.34
CA ALA A 23 -20.02 -4.34 -21.88
C ALA A 23 -19.68 -4.13 -23.37
N ASP A 24 -18.45 -4.37 -23.77
CA ASP A 24 -18.00 -4.18 -25.15
C ASP A 24 -18.64 -5.19 -26.11
N ASN A 25 -18.94 -6.39 -25.61
CA ASN A 25 -19.67 -7.42 -26.35
C ASN A 25 -21.20 -7.31 -26.24
N CYS A 26 -21.74 -6.27 -25.58
CA CYS A 26 -23.17 -6.15 -25.32
C CYS A 26 -23.88 -5.28 -26.38
N GLU A 27 -24.82 -5.89 -27.11
CA GLU A 27 -25.65 -5.22 -28.12
C GLU A 27 -26.77 -4.38 -27.49
N HIS A 28 -27.27 -4.78 -26.31
CA HIS A 28 -28.32 -4.07 -25.60
C HIS A 28 -27.78 -2.82 -24.90
N VAL A 29 -28.21 -1.64 -25.35
CA VAL A 29 -27.68 -0.34 -24.90
C VAL A 29 -27.80 -0.14 -23.38
N GLU A 30 -28.95 -0.48 -22.78
CA GLU A 30 -29.17 -0.33 -21.34
C GLU A 30 -28.33 -1.31 -20.51
N ALA A 31 -28.23 -2.56 -20.94
CA ALA A 31 -27.40 -3.57 -20.29
C ALA A 31 -25.91 -3.19 -20.38
N ARG A 32 -25.45 -2.70 -21.54
CA ARG A 32 -24.10 -2.17 -21.73
C ARG A 32 -23.79 -1.01 -20.77
N ALA A 33 -24.72 -0.05 -20.63
CA ALA A 33 -24.56 1.06 -19.71
C ALA A 33 -24.44 0.56 -18.26
N THR A 34 -25.27 -0.41 -17.87
CA THR A 34 -25.24 -1.04 -16.55
C THR A 34 -23.90 -1.76 -16.31
N LEU A 35 -23.42 -2.56 -17.27
CA LEU A 35 -22.14 -3.28 -17.17
C LEU A 35 -20.97 -2.30 -17.01
N ARG A 36 -20.95 -1.19 -17.77
CA ARG A 36 -19.95 -0.13 -17.61
C ARG A 36 -20.00 0.52 -16.22
N GLN A 37 -21.19 0.73 -15.67
CA GLN A 37 -21.32 1.26 -14.32
C GLN A 37 -20.79 0.29 -13.27
N VAL A 38 -21.04 -1.02 -13.43
CA VAL A 38 -20.50 -2.06 -12.55
C VAL A 38 -18.96 -2.10 -12.63
N ALA A 39 -18.38 -2.01 -13.84
CA ALA A 39 -16.93 -1.96 -14.00
C ALA A 39 -16.31 -0.76 -13.23
N LYS A 40 -16.88 0.44 -13.40
CA LYS A 40 -16.47 1.65 -12.65
C LYS A 40 -16.56 1.47 -11.13
N ASN A 41 -17.58 0.77 -10.65
CA ASN A 41 -17.73 0.49 -9.22
C ASN A 41 -16.60 -0.41 -8.71
N TYR A 42 -16.22 -1.45 -9.46
CA TYR A 42 -15.07 -2.30 -9.12
C TYR A 42 -13.74 -1.54 -9.16
N GLU A 43 -13.52 -0.64 -10.12
CA GLU A 43 -12.35 0.24 -10.13
C GLU A 43 -12.30 1.15 -8.89
N ALA A 44 -13.45 1.69 -8.46
CA ALA A 44 -13.53 2.50 -7.25
C ALA A 44 -13.21 1.67 -5.99
N ILE A 45 -13.65 0.41 -5.93
CA ILE A 45 -13.27 -0.52 -4.87
C ILE A 45 -11.76 -0.80 -4.90
N ALA A 46 -11.19 -1.05 -6.08
CA ALA A 46 -9.75 -1.27 -6.25
C ALA A 46 -8.92 -0.07 -5.74
N ARG A 47 -9.34 1.15 -6.09
CA ARG A 47 -8.70 2.38 -5.60
C ARG A 47 -8.74 2.48 -4.08
N ARG A 48 -9.89 2.21 -3.46
CA ARG A 48 -10.03 2.21 -1.99
C ARG A 48 -9.19 1.12 -1.34
N ALA A 49 -9.16 -0.08 -1.91
CA ALA A 49 -8.31 -1.17 -1.44
C ALA A 49 -6.82 -0.78 -1.47
N GLN A 50 -6.37 -0.12 -2.54
CA GLN A 50 -4.99 0.34 -2.67
C GLN A 50 -4.64 1.42 -1.64
N GLN A 51 -5.56 2.34 -1.37
CA GLN A 51 -5.38 3.38 -0.35
C GLN A 51 -5.22 2.76 1.05
N ILE A 52 -6.05 1.76 1.38
CA ILE A 52 -5.98 1.05 2.66
C ILE A 52 -4.66 0.29 2.78
N LEU A 53 -4.25 -0.41 1.71
CA LEU A 53 -2.97 -1.13 1.68
C LEU A 53 -1.80 -0.17 1.93
N THR A 54 -1.76 0.94 1.19
CA THR A 54 -0.70 1.95 1.30
C THR A 54 -0.65 2.59 2.69
N ALA A 55 -1.81 2.90 3.28
CA ALA A 55 -1.88 3.43 4.64
C ALA A 55 -1.35 2.41 5.67
N THR A 56 -1.76 1.15 5.53
CA THR A 56 -1.31 0.05 6.39
C THR A 56 0.20 -0.15 6.30
N GLU A 57 0.77 -0.14 5.09
CA GLU A 57 2.21 -0.28 4.86
C GLU A 57 3.01 0.89 5.46
N ARG A 58 2.49 2.12 5.35
CA ARG A 58 3.10 3.30 5.96
C ARG A 58 3.11 3.18 7.49
N ASP A 59 1.97 2.85 8.07
CA ASP A 59 1.84 2.66 9.53
C ASP A 59 2.78 1.58 10.04
N GLN A 60 2.91 0.47 9.31
CA GLN A 60 3.85 -0.61 9.64
C GLN A 60 5.30 -0.14 9.58
N ARG A 61 5.69 0.62 8.54
CA ARG A 61 7.05 1.18 8.42
C ARG A 61 7.37 2.13 9.58
N HIS A 62 6.46 3.04 9.92
CA HIS A 62 6.65 3.94 11.06
C HIS A 62 6.79 3.17 12.37
N ARG A 63 5.96 2.13 12.58
CA ARG A 63 6.05 1.29 13.78
C ARG A 63 7.37 0.50 13.87
N GLN A 64 7.95 0.11 12.74
CA GLN A 64 9.24 -0.60 12.69
C GLN A 64 10.46 0.33 12.79
N GLN A 65 10.32 1.61 12.45
CA GLN A 65 11.42 2.58 12.51
C GLN A 65 11.80 2.97 13.95
N ALA A 66 10.83 3.22 14.83
CA ALA A 66 11.10 3.59 16.23
C ALA A 66 12.02 2.60 16.98
N PRO A 67 11.77 1.27 16.96
CA PRO A 67 12.66 0.32 17.62
C PRO A 67 14.01 0.16 16.89
N ARG A 68 14.05 0.31 15.56
CA ARG A 68 15.32 0.28 14.81
C ARG A 68 16.23 1.45 15.18
N VAL A 69 15.68 2.66 15.18
CA VAL A 69 16.40 3.88 15.52
C VAL A 69 16.88 3.82 16.98
N ALA A 70 16.03 3.37 17.91
CA ALA A 70 16.43 3.19 19.31
C ALA A 70 17.56 2.16 19.49
N GLN A 71 17.54 1.07 18.70
CA GLN A 71 18.57 0.04 18.72
C GLN A 71 19.90 0.59 18.17
N GLU A 72 19.86 1.33 17.06
CA GLU A 72 21.02 1.96 16.43
C GLU A 72 21.69 2.96 17.37
N TYR A 73 20.91 3.83 18.03
CA TYR A 73 21.43 4.71 19.10
C TYR A 73 22.05 3.93 20.27
N ALA A 74 21.45 2.81 20.68
CA ALA A 74 21.99 2.01 21.78
C ALA A 74 23.31 1.32 21.41
N ASP A 75 23.46 0.90 20.15
CA ASP A 75 24.67 0.28 19.65
C ASP A 75 25.79 1.32 19.42
N ASP A 76 25.47 2.53 18.93
CA ASP A 76 26.41 3.66 18.88
C ASP A 76 26.95 4.03 20.29
N GLN A 77 26.08 4.06 21.30
CA GLN A 77 26.49 4.35 22.68
C GLN A 77 27.41 3.26 23.25
N ARG A 78 27.20 1.99 22.86
CA ARG A 78 28.07 0.87 23.26
C ARG A 78 29.41 0.94 22.56
N GLU A 79 29.43 1.24 21.27
CA GLU A 79 30.67 1.37 20.50
C GLU A 79 31.52 2.54 21.01
N ASN A 80 30.91 3.70 21.26
CA ASN A 80 31.61 4.87 21.82
C ASN A 80 32.12 4.63 23.25
N ARG A 81 31.45 3.77 24.04
CA ARG A 81 31.94 3.36 25.37
C ARG A 81 33.12 2.39 25.29
N LEU A 82 33.23 1.62 24.21
CA LEU A 82 34.28 0.63 24.00
C LEU A 82 35.54 1.23 23.37
N ASP A 83 35.43 2.25 22.52
CA ASP A 83 36.57 2.96 21.91
C ASP A 83 36.32 4.48 21.76
N PRO A 84 36.54 5.27 22.82
CA PRO A 84 36.24 6.71 22.81
C PRO A 84 37.22 7.55 21.98
N SER A 85 38.34 7.00 21.51
CA SER A 85 39.35 7.75 20.74
C SER A 85 38.91 8.03 19.30
N ARG A 86 37.87 7.36 18.80
CA ARG A 86 37.42 7.42 17.41
C ARG A 86 36.39 8.55 17.13
N ALA A 87 35.74 9.08 18.16
CA ALA A 87 34.67 10.08 18.03
C ALA A 87 35.17 11.52 17.79
N VAL A 88 36.47 11.79 17.93
CA VAL A 88 37.04 13.16 17.92
C VAL A 88 37.57 13.61 16.55
N ALA A 89 37.53 12.76 15.52
CA ALA A 89 38.01 13.09 14.18
C ALA A 89 36.86 13.51 13.24
N GLY A 90 36.25 14.67 13.49
CA GLY A 90 35.46 15.38 12.48
C GLY A 90 36.40 16.21 11.59
N PRO A 91 36.22 16.23 10.25
CA PRO A 91 37.16 16.90 9.35
C PRO A 91 37.10 18.42 9.54
N SER A 92 38.29 19.03 9.63
CA SER A 92 38.50 20.49 9.64
C SER A 92 38.28 21.11 8.26
#